data_AF-A0A0F9NXQ5-F1
#
_entry.id   AF-A0A0F9NXQ5-F1
#
_cell.length_a   1.000
_cell.length_b   1.000
_cell.length_c   1.000
_cell.angle_alpha   90.00
_cell.angle_beta   90.00
_cell.angle_gamma   90.00
#
_symmetry.space_group_name_H-M   'P 1'
#
loop_
_entity.id
_entity.type
_entity.pdbx_description
1 polymer ?
#
loop_
_entity_poly.entity_id
_entity_poly.type
_entity_poly.pdbx_seq_one_letter_code
_entity_poly.pdbx_strand_id
1 'polypeptide(L)'
;MSRNTWTCQIKSGGSWTSDGTIFRPNDSISISKTSTQNQTALADGNIAYVTPSIKYRDGAVTFIWYWDDGTVKAKIEGYINSQNDVKIIDHNSREYVGRFLAINSQWIAGLDNDKYDIRATLEIMPSLA
;
A
#
# COMPACT_ATOMS: atom_id res chain seq x y z
N MET A 1 -3.08 15.96 -12.83
CA MET A 1 -3.31 14.50 -12.77
C MET A 1 -4.73 14.21 -13.19
N SER A 2 -4.96 13.14 -13.95
CA SER A 2 -6.33 12.68 -14.24
C SER A 2 -6.96 12.12 -12.97
N ARG A 3 -8.28 12.29 -12.78
CA ARG A 3 -9.01 11.69 -11.64
C ARG A 3 -8.97 10.15 -11.65
N ASN A 4 -8.61 9.55 -12.78
CA ASN A 4 -8.61 8.12 -13.00
C ASN A 4 -7.24 7.47 -12.85
N THR A 5 -6.17 8.25 -12.63
CA THR A 5 -4.81 7.71 -12.50
C THR A 5 -4.09 8.31 -11.30
N TRP A 6 -3.28 7.47 -10.65
CA TRP A 6 -2.44 7.81 -9.50
C TRP A 6 -0.98 7.76 -9.92
N THR A 7 -0.15 8.61 -9.32
CA THR A 7 1.27 8.68 -9.64
C THR A 7 2.04 7.67 -8.82
N CYS A 8 2.99 6.97 -9.43
CA CYS A 8 3.88 6.04 -8.77
C CYS A 8 5.30 6.60 -8.80
N GLN A 9 5.98 6.48 -7.67
CA GLN A 9 7.40 6.76 -7.53
C GLN A 9 8.09 5.58 -6.86
N ILE A 10 9.32 5.30 -7.25
CA ILE A 10 10.16 4.28 -6.62
C ILE A 10 11.35 4.95 -5.96
N LYS A 11 11.83 4.37 -4.87
CA LYS A 11 13.02 4.88 -4.18
C LYS A 11 14.28 4.40 -4.90
N SER A 12 15.12 5.34 -5.31
CA SER A 12 16.42 5.08 -5.93
C SER A 12 17.46 6.02 -5.34
N GLY A 13 18.55 5.47 -4.79
CA GLY A 13 19.64 6.27 -4.21
C GLY A 13 19.22 7.23 -3.09
N GLY A 14 18.17 6.90 -2.34
CA GLY A 14 17.64 7.76 -1.26
C GLY A 14 16.68 8.87 -1.72
N SER A 15 16.41 8.98 -3.02
CA SER A 15 15.42 9.91 -3.58
C SER A 15 14.24 9.17 -4.20
N TRP A 16 13.11 9.86 -4.34
CA TRP A 16 11.93 9.32 -5.02
C TRP A 16 11.98 9.68 -6.51
N THR A 17 12.03 8.67 -7.37
CA THR A 17 12.05 8.83 -8.83
C THR A 17 10.69 8.45 -9.40
N SER A 18 10.20 9.23 -10.37
CA SER A 18 8.93 8.96 -11.05
C SER A 18 8.99 7.64 -11.82
N ASP A 19 8.00 6.77 -11.58
CA ASP A 19 7.82 5.49 -12.27
C ASP A 19 6.51 5.47 -13.10
N GLY A 20 5.97 6.66 -13.41
CA GLY A 20 4.76 6.83 -14.20
C GLY A 20 3.48 6.75 -13.36
N THR A 21 2.42 6.18 -13.92
CA THR A 21 1.09 6.15 -13.29
C THR A 21 0.49 4.75 -13.24
N ILE A 22 -0.50 4.55 -12.39
CA ILE A 22 -1.42 3.40 -12.37
C ILE A 22 -2.86 3.90 -12.40
N PHE A 23 -3.79 3.06 -12.83
CA PHE A 23 -5.20 3.38 -12.68
C PHE A 23 -5.60 3.47 -11.21
N ARG A 24 -6.55 4.36 -10.93
CA ARG A 24 -7.15 4.48 -9.61
C ARG A 24 -7.81 3.14 -9.22
N PRO A 25 -7.57 2.62 -8.01
CA PRO A 25 -8.30 1.47 -7.47
C PRO A 25 -9.80 1.74 -7.43
N ASN A 26 -10.60 0.70 -7.68
CA ASN A 26 -12.05 0.79 -7.71
C ASN A 26 -12.62 1.14 -6.32
N ASP A 27 -12.03 0.56 -5.27
CA ASP A 27 -12.51 0.72 -3.90
C ASP A 27 -11.89 1.90 -3.17
N SER A 28 -12.62 2.43 -2.19
CA SER A 28 -12.08 3.43 -1.28
C SER A 28 -11.00 2.82 -0.40
N ILE A 29 -9.86 3.48 -0.32
CA ILE A 29 -8.76 3.04 0.53
C ILE A 29 -8.97 3.52 1.97
N SER A 30 -9.06 2.58 2.90
CA SER A 30 -9.00 2.83 4.34
C SER A 30 -7.65 2.40 4.90
N ILE A 31 -6.95 3.31 5.58
CA ILE A 31 -5.76 2.98 6.36
C ILE A 31 -6.21 2.74 7.80
N SER A 32 -6.16 1.49 8.25
CA SER A 32 -6.41 1.15 9.65
C SER A 32 -5.24 1.61 10.51
N LYS A 33 -5.52 2.22 11.66
CA LYS A 33 -4.49 2.58 12.64
C LYS A 33 -4.60 1.65 13.83
N THR A 34 -3.50 1.00 14.17
CA THR A 34 -3.41 0.13 15.36
C THR A 34 -2.63 0.85 16.44
N SER A 35 -3.18 0.93 17.65
CA SER A 35 -2.46 1.45 18.81
C SER A 35 -1.25 0.57 19.12
N THR A 36 -0.12 1.20 19.36
CA THR A 36 1.14 0.53 19.76
C THR A 36 1.32 0.52 21.27
N GLN A 37 0.35 1.01 22.05
CA GLN A 37 0.41 0.97 23.50
C GLN A 37 0.44 -0.47 23.98
N ASN A 38 1.49 -0.81 24.70
CA ASN A 38 1.64 -2.12 25.31
C ASN A 38 1.22 -2.05 26.77
N GLN A 39 0.37 -2.98 27.17
CA GLN A 39 0.02 -3.21 28.55
C GLN A 39 1.11 -4.07 29.20
N THR A 40 1.75 -3.55 30.24
CA THR A 40 2.76 -4.29 31.03
C THR A 40 2.28 -4.40 32.47
N ALA A 41 2.37 -5.60 33.03
CA ALA A 41 2.20 -5.80 34.46
C ALA A 41 3.47 -5.37 35.19
N LEU A 42 3.33 -4.46 36.15
CA LEU A 42 4.41 -4.04 37.04
C LEU A 42 4.60 -5.06 38.16
N ALA A 43 5.75 -4.99 38.84
CA ALA A 43 6.10 -5.89 39.93
C ALA A 43 5.14 -5.82 41.14
N ASP A 44 4.38 -4.72 41.27
CA ASP A 44 3.35 -4.50 42.30
C ASP A 44 1.96 -5.04 41.89
N GLY A 45 1.85 -5.68 40.72
CA GLY A 45 0.60 -6.17 40.16
C GLY A 45 -0.27 -5.10 39.50
N ASN A 46 0.16 -3.83 39.51
CA ASN A 46 -0.53 -2.78 38.78
C ASN A 46 -0.26 -2.87 37.27
N ILE A 47 -1.22 -2.37 36.50
CA ILE A 47 -1.10 -2.27 35.05
C ILE A 47 -0.47 -0.92 34.69
N ALA A 48 0.65 -0.95 33.98
CA ALA A 48 1.22 0.22 33.33
C ALA A 48 1.02 0.16 31.81
N TYR A 49 0.80 1.33 31.22
CA TYR A 49 0.75 1.50 29.77
C TYR A 49 2.06 2.11 29.29
N VAL A 50 2.85 1.33 28.56
CA VAL A 50 4.03 1.84 27.88
C VAL A 50 3.57 2.42 26.55
N THR A 51 3.71 3.74 26.39
CA THR A 51 3.48 4.40 25.10
C THR A 51 4.83 4.48 24.38
N PRO A 52 5.05 3.73 23.28
CA PRO A 52 6.25 3.89 22.47
C PRO A 52 6.27 5.30 21.85
N SER A 53 7.43 5.73 21.36
CA SER A 53 7.57 7.03 20.66
C SER A 53 6.60 7.17 19.48
N ILE A 54 6.25 6.05 18.84
CA ILE A 54 5.22 5.95 17.81
C ILE A 54 3.91 5.53 18.48
N LYS A 55 2.87 6.37 18.46
CA LYS A 55 1.57 6.11 19.12
C LYS A 55 0.66 5.14 18.36
N TYR A 56 0.84 5.02 17.05
CA TYR A 56 0.03 4.16 16.17
C TYR A 56 0.89 3.63 15.03
N ARG A 57 0.62 2.39 14.60
CA ARG A 57 1.17 1.83 13.37
C ARG A 57 0.06 1.84 12.31
N ASP A 58 0.37 2.35 11.12
CA ASP A 58 -0.50 2.19 9.96
C ASP A 58 -0.50 0.72 9.55
N GLY A 59 -1.70 0.16 9.42
CA GLY A 59 -1.91 -1.20 8.93
C GLY A 59 -1.60 -1.30 7.44
N ALA A 60 -1.44 -2.54 6.96
CA ALA A 60 -1.32 -2.80 5.54
C ALA A 60 -2.59 -2.31 4.80
N VAL A 61 -2.38 -1.77 3.62
CA VAL A 61 -3.42 -1.21 2.76
C VAL A 61 -3.67 -2.16 1.60
N THR A 62 -4.94 -2.46 1.33
CA THR A 62 -5.34 -3.29 0.19
C THR A 62 -5.91 -2.44 -0.93
N PHE A 63 -5.37 -2.63 -2.13
CA PHE A 63 -5.79 -1.98 -3.37
C PHE A 63 -6.51 -3.02 -4.23
N ILE A 64 -7.65 -2.63 -4.82
CA ILE A 64 -8.47 -3.53 -5.63
C ILE A 64 -8.71 -2.87 -6.99
N TRP A 65 -8.41 -3.61 -8.06
CA TRP A 65 -8.72 -3.22 -9.43
C TRP A 65 -9.56 -4.31 -10.09
N TYR A 66 -10.65 -3.91 -10.73
CA TYR A 66 -11.51 -4.80 -11.50
C TYR A 66 -11.27 -4.59 -12.99
N TRP A 67 -11.31 -5.70 -13.75
CA TRP A 67 -11.17 -5.68 -15.21
C TRP A 67 -9.89 -4.98 -15.72
N ASP A 68 -8.80 -5.12 -14.96
CA ASP A 68 -7.48 -4.65 -15.39
C ASP A 68 -7.06 -5.38 -16.67
N ASP A 69 -6.44 -4.66 -17.60
CA ASP A 69 -5.92 -5.19 -18.86
C ASP A 69 -4.53 -5.85 -18.72
N GLY A 70 -4.09 -6.09 -17.48
CA GLY A 70 -2.78 -6.64 -17.15
C GLY A 70 -1.71 -5.58 -16.92
N THR A 71 -1.97 -4.30 -17.22
CA THR A 71 -0.97 -3.23 -17.04
C THR A 71 -0.68 -2.97 -15.57
N VAL A 72 -1.71 -2.87 -14.72
CA VAL A 72 -1.52 -2.69 -13.28
C VAL A 72 -0.92 -3.96 -12.68
N LYS A 73 -1.39 -5.13 -13.11
CA LYS A 73 -0.84 -6.43 -12.65
C LYS A 73 0.67 -6.49 -12.81
N ALA A 74 1.16 -6.30 -14.04
CA ALA A 74 2.58 -6.40 -14.36
C ALA A 74 3.42 -5.38 -13.57
N LYS A 75 2.88 -4.18 -13.35
CA LYS A 75 3.57 -3.12 -12.60
C LYS A 75 3.71 -3.45 -11.12
N ILE A 76 2.65 -3.93 -10.48
CA ILE A 76 2.69 -4.36 -9.08
C ILE A 76 3.59 -5.61 -8.91
N GLU A 77 3.52 -6.58 -9.82
CA GLU A 77 4.44 -7.72 -9.84
C GLU A 77 5.90 -7.27 -9.96
N GLY A 78 6.17 -6.27 -10.81
CA GLY A 78 7.48 -5.63 -10.93
C GLY A 78 7.97 -5.03 -9.61
N TYR A 79 7.11 -4.32 -8.87
CA TYR A 79 7.46 -3.77 -7.56
C TYR A 79 7.74 -4.84 -6.51
N ILE A 80 6.95 -5.92 -6.49
CA ILE A 80 7.15 -7.04 -5.56
C ILE A 80 8.49 -7.73 -5.86
N ASN A 81 8.76 -8.03 -7.13
CA ASN A 81 9.99 -8.72 -7.56
C ASN A 81 11.25 -7.88 -7.33
N SER A 82 11.17 -6.58 -7.61
CA SER A 82 12.28 -5.64 -7.38
C SER A 82 12.48 -5.27 -5.92
N GLN A 83 11.54 -5.62 -5.04
CA GLN A 83 11.61 -5.32 -3.62
C GLN A 83 11.71 -3.82 -3.30
N ASN A 84 11.27 -2.97 -4.23
CA ASN A 84 11.42 -1.52 -4.14
C ASN A 84 10.45 -0.91 -3.13
N ASP A 85 10.91 0.16 -2.46
CA ASP A 85 10.01 1.08 -1.76
C ASP A 85 9.24 1.87 -2.81
N VAL A 86 7.92 1.90 -2.69
CA VAL A 86 7.00 2.57 -3.61
C VAL A 86 6.25 3.66 -2.87
N LYS A 87 6.14 4.81 -3.52
CA LYS A 87 5.26 5.90 -3.10
C LYS A 87 4.16 6.08 -4.15
N ILE A 88 2.93 5.91 -3.72
CA ILE A 88 1.74 6.11 -4.55
C ILE A 88 1.07 7.40 -4.12
N ILE A 89 0.80 8.29 -5.08
CA ILE A 89 0.19 9.60 -4.82
C ILE A 89 -1.16 9.62 -5.51
N ASP A 90 -2.23 9.77 -4.72
CA ASP A 90 -3.59 9.88 -5.26
C ASP A 90 -3.85 11.26 -5.90
N HIS A 91 -5.00 11.39 -6.54
CA HIS A 91 -5.44 12.63 -7.16
C HIS A 91 -5.71 13.78 -6.17
N ASN A 92 -5.79 13.50 -4.87
CA ASN A 92 -5.94 14.48 -3.79
C ASN A 92 -4.60 14.77 -3.08
N SER A 93 -3.47 14.37 -3.67
CA SER A 93 -2.13 14.51 -3.11
C SER A 93 -1.90 13.75 -1.80
N ARG A 94 -2.69 12.70 -1.53
CA ARG A 94 -2.42 11.76 -0.43
C ARG A 94 -1.33 10.79 -0.85
N GLU A 95 -0.34 10.61 0.02
CA GLU A 95 0.79 9.74 -0.23
C GLU A 95 0.65 8.42 0.54
N TYR A 96 0.84 7.31 -0.17
CA TYR A 96 0.95 5.97 0.38
C TYR A 96 2.37 5.49 0.15
N VAL A 97 3.20 5.54 1.18
CA VAL A 97 4.61 5.16 1.13
C VAL A 97 4.77 3.79 1.77
N GLY A 98 5.31 2.83 1.03
CA GLY A 98 5.34 1.46 1.50
C GLY A 98 6.02 0.50 0.55
N ARG A 99 5.81 -0.78 0.78
CA ARG A 99 6.26 -1.85 -0.10
C ARG A 99 5.13 -2.84 -0.37
N PHE A 100 4.98 -3.25 -1.63
CA PHE A 100 4.01 -4.28 -1.96
C PHE A 100 4.51 -5.63 -1.47
N LEU A 101 3.66 -6.32 -0.71
CA LEU A 101 3.98 -7.63 -0.13
C LEU A 101 3.38 -8.78 -0.93
N ALA A 102 2.18 -8.56 -1.46
CA ALA A 102 1.44 -9.60 -2.14
C ALA A 102 0.53 -9.01 -3.22
N ILE A 103 0.35 -9.79 -4.27
CA ILE A 103 -0.67 -9.60 -5.29
C ILE A 103 -1.43 -10.91 -5.46
N ASN A 104 -2.75 -10.83 -5.46
CA ASN A 104 -3.63 -11.91 -5.87
C ASN A 104 -4.37 -11.43 -7.13
N SER A 105 -4.25 -12.18 -8.22
CA SER A 105 -4.90 -11.86 -9.49
C SER A 105 -5.77 -13.03 -9.92
N GLN A 106 -7.03 -12.76 -10.23
CA GLN A 106 -7.97 -13.72 -10.80
C GLN A 106 -8.20 -13.37 -12.27
N TRP A 107 -7.92 -14.31 -13.17
CA TRP A 107 -8.20 -14.17 -14.59
C TRP A 107 -9.69 -14.38 -14.86
N ILE A 108 -10.27 -13.51 -15.70
CA ILE A 108 -11.67 -13.55 -16.07
C ILE A 108 -11.75 -14.11 -17.50
N ALA A 109 -12.01 -15.41 -17.60
CA ALA A 109 -12.18 -16.07 -18.88
C ALA A 109 -13.48 -15.63 -19.57
N GLY A 110 -13.44 -15.41 -20.89
CA GLY A 110 -14.63 -15.18 -21.72
C GLY A 110 -14.89 -13.74 -22.15
N LEU A 111 -13.98 -12.80 -21.87
CA LEU A 111 -13.94 -11.47 -22.49
C LEU A 111 -12.78 -11.42 -23.50
N ASP A 112 -12.96 -10.67 -24.59
CA ASP A 112 -12.09 -10.61 -25.79
C ASP A 112 -10.62 -10.16 -25.52
N ASN A 113 -10.25 -9.89 -24.27
CA ASN A 113 -8.91 -9.55 -23.81
C ASN A 113 -8.65 -10.19 -22.44
N ASP A 114 -7.40 -10.49 -22.11
CA ASP A 114 -6.99 -10.93 -20.78
C ASP A 114 -7.38 -9.87 -19.74
N LYS A 115 -8.45 -10.13 -19.00
CA LYS A 115 -8.94 -9.28 -17.93
C LYS A 115 -8.65 -9.91 -16.58
N TYR A 116 -8.18 -9.08 -15.64
CA TYR A 116 -7.83 -9.52 -14.30
C TYR A 116 -8.58 -8.71 -13.24
N ASP A 117 -9.07 -9.41 -12.23
CA ASP A 117 -9.40 -8.81 -10.95
C ASP A 117 -8.17 -8.93 -10.05
N ILE A 118 -7.68 -7.80 -9.58
CA ILE A 118 -6.41 -7.68 -8.85
C ILE A 118 -6.67 -7.18 -7.45
N ARG A 119 -6.07 -7.85 -6.48
CA ARG A 119 -5.97 -7.41 -5.10
C ARG A 119 -4.49 -7.35 -4.70
N ALA A 120 -3.99 -6.15 -4.41
CA ALA A 120 -2.61 -5.97 -3.96
C ALA A 120 -2.56 -5.43 -2.53
N THR A 121 -1.60 -5.90 -1.74
CA THR A 121 -1.38 -5.45 -0.36
C THR A 121 -0.08 -4.67 -0.26
N LEU A 122 -0.16 -3.43 0.20
CA LEU A 122 0.95 -2.53 0.47
C LEU A 122 1.17 -2.43 1.99
N GLU A 123 2.35 -2.77 2.46
CA GLU A 123 2.75 -2.46 3.83
C GLU A 123 3.20 -1.00 3.90
N ILE A 124 2.49 -0.19 4.69
CA ILE A 124 2.83 1.22 4.90
C ILE A 124 4.05 1.31 5.80
N MET A 125 5.05 2.08 5.33
CA MET A 125 6.21 2.39 6.16
C MET A 125 5.83 3.43 7.20
N PRO A 126 6.23 3.25 8.47
CA PRO A 126 6.00 4.26 9.49
C PRO A 126 6.70 5.55 9.07
N SER A 127 5.95 6.66 9.02
CA SER A 127 6.58 7.96 8.85
C SER A 127 7.44 8.24 10.09
N LEU A 128 8.75 8.31 9.91
CA LEU A 128 9.63 8.89 10.91
C LEU A 128 9.32 10.39 10.95
N ALA A 129 8.39 10.77 11.82
CA ALA A 129 8.11 12.16 12.17
C ALA A 129 9.16 12.64 13.18
#